data_AF-A0A355L3S4-F1
#
_entry.id   AF-A0A355L3S4-F1
#
_cell.length_a   1.000
_cell.length_b   1.000
_cell.length_c   1.000
_cell.angle_alpha   90.00
_cell.angle_beta   90.00
_cell.angle_gamma   90.00
#
_symmetry.space_group_name_H-M   'P 1'
#
loop_
_entity.id
_entity.type
_entity.pdbx_description
1 polymer ?
#
loop_
_entity_poly.entity_id
_entity_poly.type
_entity_poly.pdbx_seq_one_letter_code
_entity_poly.pdbx_strand_id
1 'polypeptide(L)'
;DEKIVEAVTTIINSVKEQGDEAVREFTVRFDGMLPKKTVIEKDELKAYLDEVEPDFKQALVKASANIYDFHKRQAQQSWMTAKENGVIMGQRIRGLHRVGIYVPGGTAAYPSSVLMNAIPAKIAGVKEIVMVTPPGKDGNPNPDIMA
;
A
#
# COMPACT_ATOMS: atom_id res chain seq x y z
N ASP A 1 -6.72 14.23 21.21
CA ASP A 1 -6.90 15.68 21.04
C ASP A 1 -8.17 15.90 20.24
N GLU A 2 -9.17 16.53 20.83
CA GLU A 2 -10.48 16.74 20.22
C GLU A 2 -10.40 17.56 18.92
N LYS A 3 -9.47 18.53 18.85
CA LYS A 3 -9.29 19.37 17.66
C LYS A 3 -8.84 18.58 16.44
N ILE A 4 -7.99 17.57 16.64
CA ILE A 4 -7.54 16.68 15.56
C ILE A 4 -8.71 15.84 15.04
N VAL A 5 -9.55 15.33 15.95
CA VAL A 5 -10.71 14.50 15.57
C VAL A 5 -11.70 15.31 14.73
N GLU A 6 -11.98 16.55 15.12
CA GLU A 6 -12.87 17.45 14.37
C GLU A 6 -12.32 17.77 12.98
N ALA A 7 -11.03 18.11 12.88
CA ALA A 7 -10.39 18.39 11.60
C ALA A 7 -10.41 17.18 10.66
N VAL A 8 -10.06 15.98 11.14
CA VAL A 8 -10.06 14.74 10.34
C VAL A 8 -11.48 14.38 9.92
N THR A 9 -12.47 14.52 10.80
CA THR A 9 -13.88 14.26 10.48
C THR A 9 -14.36 15.16 9.35
N THR A 10 -13.99 16.43 9.37
CA THR A 10 -14.32 17.40 8.32
C THR A 10 -13.73 17.00 6.96
N ILE A 11 -12.46 16.57 6.95
CA ILE A 11 -11.78 16.09 5.73
C ILE A 11 -12.51 14.86 5.17
N ILE A 12 -12.80 13.88 6.02
CA ILE A 12 -13.47 12.63 5.61
C ILE A 12 -14.85 12.93 5.01
N ASN A 13 -15.63 13.80 5.64
CA ASN A 13 -16.96 14.16 5.15
C ASN A 13 -16.88 14.89 3.81
N SER A 14 -15.93 15.80 3.64
CA SER A 14 -15.72 16.53 2.39
C SER A 14 -15.36 15.58 1.24
N VAL A 15 -14.45 14.61 1.49
CA VAL A 15 -14.09 13.59 0.49
C VAL A 15 -15.28 12.68 0.17
N LYS A 16 -16.12 12.36 1.16
CA LYS A 16 -17.32 11.53 0.94
C LYS A 16 -18.37 12.24 0.07
N GLU A 17 -18.53 13.55 0.22
CA GLU A 17 -19.54 14.34 -0.50
C GLU A 17 -19.06 14.81 -1.87
N GLN A 18 -17.79 15.19 -1.99
CA GLN A 18 -17.24 15.88 -3.17
C GLN A 18 -16.24 15.03 -3.95
N GLY A 19 -15.84 13.86 -3.43
CA GLY A 19 -14.96 12.92 -4.11
C GLY A 19 -13.59 13.53 -4.44
N ASP A 20 -13.16 13.34 -5.69
CA ASP A 20 -11.85 13.76 -6.17
C ASP A 20 -11.58 15.27 -6.04
N GLU A 21 -12.62 16.11 -6.07
CA GLU A 21 -12.46 17.55 -5.93
C GLU A 21 -11.93 17.92 -4.53
N ALA A 22 -12.53 17.33 -3.48
CA ALA A 22 -12.04 17.52 -2.12
C ALA A 22 -10.63 16.92 -1.93
N VAL A 23 -10.32 15.79 -2.56
CA VAL A 23 -8.96 15.22 -2.53
C VAL A 23 -7.97 16.22 -3.14
N ARG A 24 -8.27 16.79 -4.31
CA ARG A 24 -7.42 17.79 -4.97
C ARG A 24 -7.23 19.04 -4.10
N GLU A 25 -8.32 19.54 -3.51
CA GLU A 25 -8.26 20.69 -2.59
C GLU A 25 -7.31 20.41 -1.42
N PHE A 26 -7.50 19.27 -0.72
CA PHE A 26 -6.66 18.93 0.43
C PHE A 26 -5.22 18.63 0.04
N THR A 27 -4.97 18.01 -1.12
CA THR A 27 -3.62 17.82 -1.64
C THR A 27 -2.92 19.17 -1.87
N VAL A 28 -3.58 20.15 -2.50
CA VAL A 28 -2.98 21.49 -2.66
C VAL A 28 -2.78 22.16 -1.29
N ARG A 29 -3.75 22.05 -0.39
CA ARG A 29 -3.71 22.70 0.93
C ARG A 29 -2.59 22.16 1.83
N PHE A 30 -2.36 20.85 1.83
CA PHE A 30 -1.43 20.19 2.75
C PHE A 30 -0.09 19.83 2.10
N ASP A 31 -0.09 19.43 0.83
CA ASP A 31 1.12 19.06 0.09
C ASP A 31 1.66 20.21 -0.80
N GLY A 32 0.89 21.30 -0.94
CA GLY A 32 1.29 22.52 -1.64
C GLY A 32 1.10 22.48 -3.16
N MET A 33 0.89 21.29 -3.74
CA MET A 33 0.67 21.13 -5.18
C MET A 33 0.00 19.80 -5.52
N LEU A 34 -0.60 19.72 -6.69
CA LEU A 34 -1.13 18.47 -7.23
C LEU A 34 -0.02 17.61 -7.85
N PRO A 35 -0.18 16.26 -7.81
CA PRO A 35 0.70 15.38 -8.57
C PRO A 35 0.54 15.64 -10.07
N LYS A 36 1.62 15.45 -10.84
CA LYS A 36 1.55 15.49 -12.31
C LYS A 36 0.63 14.40 -12.86
N LYS A 37 0.56 13.27 -12.16
CA LYS A 37 -0.29 12.13 -12.49
C LYS A 37 -0.88 11.52 -11.22
N THR A 38 -2.20 11.38 -11.17
CA THR A 38 -2.90 10.83 -10.00
C THR A 38 -2.73 9.31 -9.86
N VAL A 39 -2.59 8.60 -10.98
CA VAL A 39 -2.43 7.14 -11.02
C VAL A 39 -1.20 6.79 -11.84
N ILE A 40 -0.29 6.04 -11.26
CA ILE A 40 0.89 5.51 -11.93
C ILE A 40 0.60 4.05 -12.28
N GLU A 41 0.62 3.75 -13.57
CA GLU A 41 0.36 2.43 -14.10
C GLU A 41 1.58 1.53 -13.96
N LYS A 42 1.34 0.21 -13.98
CA LYS A 42 2.39 -0.79 -13.78
C LYS A 42 3.55 -0.66 -14.78
N ASP A 43 3.27 -0.28 -16.01
CA ASP A 43 4.31 -0.13 -17.04
C ASP A 43 5.20 1.09 -16.81
N GLU A 44 4.70 2.10 -16.09
CA GLU A 44 5.47 3.30 -15.72
C GLU A 44 6.36 3.05 -14.50
N LEU A 45 5.98 2.13 -13.60
CA LEU A 45 6.81 1.74 -12.45
C LEU A 45 8.19 1.22 -12.85
N LYS A 46 8.30 0.62 -14.05
CA LYS A 46 9.59 0.14 -14.57
C LYS A 46 10.58 1.28 -14.82
N ALA A 47 10.12 2.48 -15.16
CA ALA A 47 11.01 3.61 -15.37
C ALA A 47 11.68 4.04 -14.04
N TYR A 48 10.93 4.03 -12.94
CA TYR A 48 11.47 4.35 -11.61
C TYR A 48 12.48 3.30 -11.11
N LEU A 49 12.30 2.03 -11.50
CA LEU A 49 13.33 1.02 -11.27
C LEU A 49 14.65 1.39 -11.94
N ASP A 50 14.65 2.03 -13.11
CA ASP A 50 15.88 2.40 -13.81
C ASP A 50 16.55 3.66 -13.24
N GLU A 51 15.82 4.46 -12.46
CA GLU A 51 16.31 5.70 -11.83
C GLU A 51 17.14 5.47 -10.55
N VAL A 52 17.01 4.29 -9.92
CA VAL A 52 17.68 4.00 -8.65
C VAL A 52 19.01 3.23 -8.83
N GLU A 53 19.94 3.41 -7.89
CA GLU A 53 21.26 2.82 -7.94
C GLU A 53 21.24 1.28 -7.91
N PRO A 54 22.15 0.57 -8.62
CA PRO A 54 22.18 -0.89 -8.66
C PRO A 54 22.29 -1.56 -7.28
N ASP A 55 23.07 -1.00 -6.36
CA ASP A 55 23.24 -1.53 -5.01
C ASP A 55 21.95 -1.41 -4.19
N PHE A 56 21.19 -0.33 -4.40
CA PHE A 56 19.89 -0.13 -3.80
C PHE A 56 18.87 -1.16 -4.31
N LYS A 57 18.83 -1.42 -5.63
CA LYS A 57 17.97 -2.49 -6.21
C LYS A 57 18.28 -3.84 -5.58
N GLN A 58 19.56 -4.19 -5.46
CA GLN A 58 19.98 -5.45 -4.84
C GLN A 58 19.54 -5.54 -3.37
N ALA A 59 19.64 -4.44 -2.63
CA ALA A 59 19.17 -4.37 -1.25
C ALA A 59 17.64 -4.59 -1.15
N LEU A 60 16.84 -3.99 -2.04
CA LEU A 60 15.39 -4.20 -2.09
C LEU A 60 15.02 -5.64 -2.42
N VAL A 61 15.68 -6.26 -3.41
CA VAL A 61 15.45 -7.66 -3.77
C VAL A 61 15.75 -8.59 -2.60
N LYS A 62 16.88 -8.35 -1.90
CA LYS A 62 17.25 -9.13 -0.71
C LYS A 62 16.25 -8.94 0.43
N ALA A 63 15.84 -7.71 0.70
CA ALA A 63 14.83 -7.42 1.73
C ALA A 63 13.50 -8.09 1.40
N SER A 64 13.04 -7.98 0.16
CA SER A 64 11.81 -8.61 -0.34
C SER A 64 11.84 -10.12 -0.15
N ALA A 65 12.95 -10.78 -0.51
CA ALA A 65 13.11 -12.23 -0.33
C ALA A 65 13.02 -12.65 1.15
N ASN A 66 13.67 -11.90 2.05
CA ASN A 66 13.63 -12.19 3.48
C ASN A 66 12.23 -11.99 4.08
N ILE A 67 11.55 -10.89 3.73
CA ILE A 67 10.19 -10.58 4.17
C ILE A 67 9.24 -11.67 3.68
N TYR A 68 9.40 -12.09 2.42
CA TYR A 68 8.58 -13.13 1.81
C TYR A 68 8.76 -14.48 2.52
N ASP A 69 10.00 -14.94 2.74
CA ASP A 69 10.25 -16.21 3.43
C ASP A 69 9.64 -16.24 4.82
N PHE A 70 9.79 -15.16 5.59
CA PHE A 70 9.22 -15.04 6.93
C PHE A 70 7.68 -15.11 6.91
N HIS A 71 7.03 -14.26 6.13
CA HIS A 71 5.56 -14.18 6.12
C HIS A 71 4.91 -15.39 5.47
N LYS A 72 5.60 -16.05 4.52
CA LYS A 72 5.12 -17.31 3.92
C LYS A 72 4.98 -18.41 4.98
N ARG A 73 5.87 -18.47 5.97
CA ARG A 73 5.80 -19.42 7.08
C ARG A 73 4.64 -19.12 8.05
N GLN A 74 4.19 -17.86 8.11
CA GLN A 74 3.05 -17.44 8.93
C GLN A 74 1.70 -17.64 8.23
N ALA A 75 1.69 -17.86 6.92
CA ALA A 75 0.47 -17.97 6.13
C ALA A 75 -0.36 -19.20 6.55
N GLN A 76 -1.56 -18.95 7.06
CA GLN A 76 -2.48 -20.00 7.49
C GLN A 76 -3.18 -20.65 6.29
N GLN A 77 -3.26 -21.97 6.30
CA GLN A 77 -3.98 -22.74 5.29
C GLN A 77 -5.44 -22.95 5.71
N SER A 78 -6.34 -22.95 4.73
CA SER A 78 -7.70 -23.44 4.97
C SER A 78 -7.65 -24.92 5.35
N TRP A 79 -8.54 -25.37 6.22
CA TRP A 79 -8.63 -26.76 6.63
C TRP A 79 -10.08 -27.22 6.72
N MET A 80 -10.29 -28.51 6.53
CA MET A 80 -11.57 -29.19 6.70
C MET A 80 -11.31 -30.56 7.32
N THR A 81 -12.23 -31.05 8.13
CA THR A 81 -12.21 -32.37 8.73
C THR A 81 -13.62 -32.96 8.77
N ALA A 82 -13.71 -34.27 8.55
CA ALA A 82 -14.95 -35.03 8.66
C ALA A 82 -14.97 -35.76 10.00
N LYS A 83 -16.08 -35.64 10.73
CA LYS A 83 -16.33 -36.40 11.95
C LYS A 83 -16.96 -37.75 11.62
N GLU A 84 -16.81 -38.72 12.54
CA GLU A 84 -17.39 -40.06 12.43
C GLU A 84 -18.92 -40.05 12.27
N ASN A 85 -19.59 -39.01 12.79
CA ASN A 85 -21.04 -38.83 12.64
C ASN A 85 -21.46 -38.17 11.31
N GLY A 86 -20.55 -38.07 10.33
CA GLY A 86 -20.81 -37.51 9.00
C GLY A 86 -20.77 -35.97 8.92
N VAL A 87 -20.54 -35.26 10.04
CA VAL A 87 -20.41 -33.80 10.02
C VAL A 87 -19.07 -33.36 9.44
N ILE A 88 -19.09 -32.41 8.51
CA ILE A 88 -17.88 -31.76 7.99
C ILE A 88 -17.72 -30.40 8.67
N MET A 89 -16.57 -30.14 9.26
CA MET A 89 -16.23 -28.85 9.88
C MET A 89 -14.89 -28.33 9.33
N GLY A 90 -14.71 -27.02 9.31
CA GLY A 90 -13.50 -26.43 8.74
C GLY A 90 -13.41 -24.92 8.93
N GLN A 91 -12.27 -24.38 8.53
CA GLN A 91 -12.03 -22.95 8.43
C GLN A 91 -11.55 -22.61 7.03
N ARG A 92 -12.22 -21.64 6.42
CA ARG A 92 -11.83 -21.10 5.12
C ARG A 92 -11.09 -19.78 5.34
N ILE A 93 -9.84 -19.74 4.95
CA ILE A 93 -8.96 -18.58 5.05
C ILE A 93 -8.79 -17.98 3.66
N ARG A 94 -9.06 -16.68 3.54
CA ARG A 94 -9.02 -15.93 2.28
C ARG A 94 -8.51 -14.52 2.51
N GLY A 95 -7.67 -14.04 1.59
CA GLY A 95 -7.28 -12.64 1.54
C GLY A 95 -8.47 -11.72 1.28
N LEU A 96 -8.33 -10.47 1.72
CA LEU A 96 -9.26 -9.40 1.41
C LEU A 96 -9.37 -9.19 -0.10
N HIS A 97 -10.51 -8.66 -0.56
CA HIS A 97 -10.68 -8.33 -1.96
C HIS A 97 -9.70 -7.23 -2.40
N ARG A 98 -9.63 -6.16 -1.60
CA ARG A 98 -8.81 -4.97 -1.85
C ARG A 98 -8.22 -4.47 -0.54
N VAL A 99 -6.98 -3.97 -0.58
CA VAL A 99 -6.37 -3.21 0.52
C VAL A 99 -5.75 -1.92 -0.01
N GLY A 100 -5.80 -0.86 0.81
CA GLY A 100 -5.05 0.37 0.60
C GLY A 100 -3.83 0.39 1.52
N ILE A 101 -2.68 0.78 1.00
CA ILE A 101 -1.45 0.98 1.77
C ILE A 101 -1.03 2.45 1.65
N TYR A 102 -0.86 3.14 2.77
CA TYR A 102 -0.37 4.52 2.78
C TYR A 102 1.12 4.54 3.05
N VAL A 103 1.86 5.24 2.19
CA VAL A 103 3.31 5.40 2.31
C VAL A 103 3.61 6.89 2.44
N PRO A 104 4.18 7.35 3.56
CA PRO A 104 4.55 8.75 3.74
C PRO A 104 5.52 9.23 2.65
N GLY A 105 5.34 10.46 2.18
CA GLY A 105 6.29 11.13 1.29
C GLY A 105 7.35 11.95 2.05
N GLY A 106 8.12 12.75 1.30
CA GLY A 106 9.15 13.63 1.85
C GLY A 106 10.41 12.89 2.31
N THR A 107 11.05 13.39 3.37
CA THR A 107 12.31 12.83 3.92
C THR A 107 12.13 11.49 4.65
N ALA A 108 10.88 11.10 4.91
CA ALA A 108 10.50 9.82 5.51
C ALA A 108 10.04 8.80 4.45
N ALA A 109 10.52 8.94 3.21
CA ALA A 109 10.28 7.99 2.15
C ALA A 109 10.99 6.67 2.46
N TYR A 110 10.23 5.65 2.85
CA TYR A 110 10.75 4.35 3.25
C TYR A 110 10.24 3.26 2.30
N PRO A 111 11.06 2.81 1.33
CA PRO A 111 10.74 1.67 0.46
C PRO A 111 10.45 0.40 1.27
N SER A 112 11.07 0.27 2.44
CA SER A 112 10.80 -0.82 3.40
C SER A 112 9.34 -0.87 3.85
N SER A 113 8.66 0.27 4.01
CA SER A 113 7.23 0.33 4.34
C SER A 113 6.37 -0.25 3.21
N VAL A 114 6.76 -0.01 1.95
CA VAL A 114 6.08 -0.61 0.78
C VAL A 114 6.20 -2.13 0.87
N LEU A 115 7.42 -2.64 1.02
CA LEU A 115 7.69 -4.08 1.08
C LEU A 115 6.96 -4.76 2.24
N MET A 116 7.02 -4.17 3.44
CA MET A 116 6.40 -4.73 4.64
C MET A 116 4.86 -4.73 4.60
N ASN A 117 4.23 -3.87 3.81
CA ASN A 117 2.77 -3.88 3.64
C ASN A 117 2.33 -4.73 2.44
N ALA A 118 2.99 -4.58 1.29
CA ALA A 118 2.57 -5.20 0.04
C ALA A 118 2.86 -6.71 0.02
N ILE A 119 4.01 -7.16 0.52
CA ILE A 119 4.40 -8.58 0.46
C ILE A 119 3.45 -9.46 1.29
N PRO A 120 3.12 -9.15 2.57
CA PRO A 120 2.18 -9.95 3.33
C PRO A 120 0.77 -9.94 2.73
N ALA A 121 0.33 -8.80 2.19
CA ALA A 121 -0.96 -8.72 1.48
C ALA A 121 -0.99 -9.62 0.24
N LYS A 122 0.10 -9.69 -0.54
CA LYS A 122 0.21 -10.63 -1.66
C LYS A 122 0.19 -12.08 -1.19
N ILE A 123 0.92 -12.42 -0.13
CA ILE A 123 0.95 -13.78 0.44
C ILE A 123 -0.44 -14.19 0.94
N ALA A 124 -1.18 -13.28 1.57
CA ALA A 124 -2.55 -13.52 2.03
C ALA A 124 -3.55 -13.73 0.88
N GLY A 125 -3.17 -13.47 -0.38
CA GLY A 125 -4.02 -13.63 -1.55
C GLY A 125 -4.93 -12.43 -1.82
N VAL A 126 -4.52 -11.23 -1.39
CA VAL A 126 -5.25 -9.99 -1.73
C VAL A 126 -5.22 -9.75 -3.23
N LYS A 127 -6.39 -9.54 -3.84
CA LYS A 127 -6.51 -9.39 -5.29
C LYS A 127 -6.02 -8.03 -5.78
N GLU A 128 -6.31 -6.99 -5.03
CA GLU A 128 -6.01 -5.61 -5.40
C GLU A 128 -5.33 -4.87 -4.25
N ILE A 129 -4.14 -4.34 -4.52
CA ILE A 129 -3.36 -3.57 -3.55
C ILE A 129 -3.17 -2.18 -4.16
N VAL A 130 -3.70 -1.16 -3.51
CA VAL A 130 -3.58 0.23 -3.94
C VAL A 130 -2.63 0.94 -2.99
N MET A 131 -1.54 1.47 -3.52
CA MET A 131 -0.62 2.32 -2.75
C MET A 131 -0.97 3.78 -2.96
N VAL A 132 -0.99 4.54 -1.88
CA VAL A 132 -1.14 6.00 -1.90
C VAL A 132 0.04 6.65 -1.22
N THR A 133 0.60 7.67 -1.86
CA THR A 133 1.70 8.47 -1.32
C THR A 133 1.52 9.93 -1.79
N PRO A 134 1.77 10.93 -0.94
CA PRO A 134 1.64 12.33 -1.35
C PRO A 134 2.69 12.68 -2.41
N PRO A 135 2.42 13.68 -3.26
CA PRO A 135 3.37 14.11 -4.28
C PRO A 135 4.65 14.68 -3.66
N GLY A 136 5.77 14.52 -4.37
CA GLY A 136 6.99 15.28 -4.10
C GLY A 136 6.83 16.75 -4.46
N LYS A 137 7.83 17.56 -4.07
CA LYS A 137 7.84 19.02 -4.29
C LYS A 137 7.83 19.44 -5.76
N ASP A 138 8.14 18.53 -6.67
CA ASP A 138 8.12 18.72 -8.12
C ASP A 138 6.88 18.08 -8.78
N GLY A 139 5.95 17.57 -7.97
CA GLY A 139 4.73 16.88 -8.38
C GLY A 139 4.96 15.43 -8.80
N ASN A 140 6.19 14.92 -8.74
CA ASN A 140 6.51 13.51 -8.98
C ASN A 140 6.59 12.74 -7.64
N PRO A 141 6.31 11.43 -7.61
CA PRO A 141 6.59 10.63 -6.43
C PRO A 141 8.08 10.45 -6.20
N ASN A 142 8.46 9.98 -5.01
CA ASN A 142 9.84 9.57 -4.76
C ASN A 142 10.17 8.28 -5.56
N PRO A 143 11.21 8.27 -6.42
CA PRO A 143 11.62 7.09 -7.18
C PRO A 143 11.94 5.87 -6.31
N ASP A 144 12.54 6.06 -5.14
CA ASP A 144 12.89 4.97 -4.22
C ASP A 144 11.65 4.23 -3.69
N ILE A 145 10.51 4.93 -3.54
CA ILE A 145 9.23 4.33 -3.15
C ILE A 145 8.60 3.56 -4.31
N MET A 146 8.83 4.01 -5.55
CA MET A 146 8.22 3.47 -6.76
C MET A 146 9.00 2.29 -7.37
N ALA A 147 10.29 2.16 -7.02
CA ALA A 147 11.18 1.05 -7.38
C ALA A 147 10.78 -0.27 -6.69
#